data_AF-A0AA38L1L6-F1
#
_entry.id   AF-A0AA38L1L6-F1
#
_cell.length_a   1.000
_cell.length_b   1.000
_cell.length_c   1.000
_cell.angle_alpha   90.00
_cell.angle_beta   90.00
_cell.angle_gamma   90.00
#
_symmetry.space_group_name_H-M   'P 1'
#
loop_
_entity.id
_entity.type
_entity.pdbx_description
1 polymer ?
#
loop_
_entity_poly.entity_id
_entity_poly.type
_entity_poly.pdbx_seq_one_letter_code
_entity_poly.pdbx_strand_id
1 'polypeptide(L)'
;GSFDYKKGGHLIIWDLKLVIEFPPGCIAFLPSAMFAHSNTSLSKQEKRHSMTFFSASGLFRWRHNNYMSDKDFMAGASRAERQSWDEHRDNLWQTGLDLLSNM
;
A
#
# COMPACT_ATOMS: atom_id res chain seq x y z
N GLY A 1 9.90 -19.20 5.46
CA GLY A 1 11.33 -19.56 5.36
C GLY A 1 11.89 -19.80 6.74
N SER A 2 13.09 -20.36 6.86
CA SER A 2 13.77 -20.59 8.14
C SER A 2 14.68 -19.42 8.50
N PHE A 3 14.32 -18.65 9.53
CA PHE A 3 15.10 -17.52 10.08
C PHE A 3 14.66 -17.21 11.52
N ASP A 4 15.50 -16.58 12.32
CA ASP A 4 15.20 -16.08 13.66
C ASP A 4 14.61 -14.65 13.58
N TYR A 5 13.28 -14.56 13.64
CA TYR A 5 12.54 -13.29 13.50
C TYR A 5 12.78 -12.27 14.61
N LYS A 6 13.47 -12.67 15.70
CA LYS A 6 13.86 -11.76 16.80
C LYS A 6 15.21 -11.09 16.55
N LYS A 7 15.97 -11.59 15.58
CA LYS A 7 17.33 -11.09 15.27
C LYS A 7 17.41 -10.36 13.93
N GLY A 8 16.51 -10.66 12.99
CA GLY A 8 16.56 -10.10 11.65
C GLY A 8 15.25 -10.25 10.88
N GLY A 9 15.19 -9.66 9.68
CA GLY A 9 13.98 -9.69 8.84
C GLY A 9 12.81 -8.87 9.40
N HIS A 10 13.07 -7.95 10.33
CA HIS A 10 12.09 -7.03 10.90
C HIS A 10 11.58 -6.07 9.82
N LEU A 11 10.34 -5.60 9.95
CA LEU A 11 9.77 -4.54 9.12
C LEU A 11 10.10 -3.19 9.74
N ILE A 12 10.74 -2.31 8.98
CA ILE A 12 11.00 -0.92 9.37
C ILE A 12 9.97 -0.03 8.69
N ILE A 13 9.30 0.84 9.45
CA ILE A 13 8.45 1.91 8.93
C ILE A 13 9.08 3.23 9.37
N TRP A 14 9.82 3.87 8.46
CA TRP A 14 10.74 4.96 8.78
C TRP A 14 10.01 6.21 9.28
N ASP A 15 8.94 6.62 8.60
CA ASP A 15 8.17 7.82 8.94
C ASP A 15 7.52 7.72 10.33
N LEU A 16 7.18 6.49 10.76
CA LEU A 16 6.58 6.21 12.06
C LEU A 16 7.63 5.92 13.15
N LYS A 17 8.92 5.83 12.80
CA LYS A 17 10.01 5.43 13.69
C LYS A 17 9.75 4.07 14.37
N LEU A 18 9.17 3.14 13.62
CA LEU A 18 8.83 1.79 14.11
C LEU A 18 9.75 0.73 13.50
N VAL A 19 10.17 -0.21 14.35
CA VAL A 19 10.82 -1.46 13.96
C VAL A 19 10.00 -2.60 14.54
N ILE A 20 9.48 -3.46 13.68
CA ILE A 20 8.49 -4.48 14.04
C ILE A 20 9.10 -5.85 13.75
N GLU A 21 9.23 -6.70 14.78
CA GLU A 21 9.52 -8.12 14.59
C GLU A 21 8.44 -8.73 13.70
N PHE A 22 8.82 -9.49 12.66
CA PHE A 22 7.88 -10.01 11.68
C PHE A 22 7.97 -11.54 11.59
N PRO A 23 7.29 -12.27 12.49
CA PRO A 23 7.37 -13.73 12.57
C PRO A 23 6.91 -14.44 11.29
N PRO A 24 7.40 -15.66 11.00
CA PRO A 24 6.83 -16.52 9.96
C PRO A 24 5.32 -16.73 10.17
N GLY A 25 4.54 -16.63 9.09
CA GLY A 25 3.09 -16.77 9.13
C GLY A 25 2.33 -15.50 9.57
N CYS A 26 3.04 -14.42 9.91
CA CYS A 26 2.42 -13.15 10.23
C CYS A 26 2.03 -12.39 8.97
N ILE A 27 0.97 -11.57 9.09
CA ILE A 27 0.43 -10.73 8.01
C ILE A 27 0.43 -9.29 8.52
N ALA A 28 0.86 -8.36 7.67
CA ALA A 28 0.72 -6.93 7.91
C ALA A 28 -0.19 -6.31 6.84
N PHE A 29 -1.12 -5.48 7.30
CA PHE A 29 -1.87 -4.58 6.45
C PHE A 29 -1.26 -3.18 6.60
N LEU A 30 -0.72 -2.64 5.52
CA LEU A 30 -0.01 -1.37 5.51
C LEU A 30 -0.38 -0.58 4.26
N PRO A 31 -0.71 0.72 4.36
CA PRO A 31 -0.71 1.62 3.21
C PRO A 31 0.73 1.85 2.73
N SER A 32 1.29 0.85 2.06
CA SER A 32 2.71 0.74 1.68
C SER A 32 3.22 1.95 0.85
N ALA A 33 2.36 2.55 0.03
CA ALA A 33 2.71 3.74 -0.75
C ALA A 33 2.81 5.04 0.06
N MET A 34 2.28 5.08 1.29
CA MET A 34 2.30 6.27 2.15
C MET A 34 3.54 6.38 3.01
N PHE A 35 4.24 5.26 3.27
CA PHE A 35 5.35 5.22 4.20
C PHE A 35 6.58 4.60 3.56
N ALA A 36 7.74 5.21 3.75
CA ALA A 36 9.01 4.57 3.44
C ALA A 36 9.20 3.37 4.39
N HIS A 37 9.45 2.20 3.82
CA HIS A 37 9.61 0.97 4.58
C HIS A 37 10.68 0.06 3.96
N SER A 38 11.29 -0.77 4.80
CA SER A 38 12.30 -1.75 4.40
C SER A 38 12.32 -2.93 5.36
N ASN A 39 13.18 -3.92 5.09
CA ASN A 39 13.45 -5.01 6.01
C ASN A 39 14.87 -4.96 6.55
N THR A 40 15.07 -5.37 7.81
CA THR A 40 16.42 -5.61 8.32
C THR A 40 17.05 -6.82 7.65
N SER A 41 18.37 -6.80 7.53
CA SER A 41 19.13 -7.93 6.98
C SER A 41 18.91 -9.22 7.78
N LEU A 42 19.06 -10.35 7.10
CA LEU A 42 19.13 -11.68 7.71
C LEU A 42 20.59 -12.07 7.96
N SER A 43 20.80 -13.11 8.77
CA SER A 43 22.08 -13.80 8.81
C SER A 43 22.36 -14.56 7.51
N LYS A 44 23.65 -14.82 7.22
CA LYS A 44 24.11 -15.41 5.95
C LYS A 44 23.47 -16.76 5.61
N GLN A 45 23.09 -17.55 6.61
CA GLN A 45 22.53 -18.90 6.43
C GLN A 45 20.99 -18.92 6.50
N GLU A 46 20.35 -17.78 6.76
CA GLU A 46 18.91 -17.69 6.95
C GLU A 46 18.18 -17.37 5.63
N LYS A 47 16.91 -17.79 5.55
CA LYS A 47 16.07 -17.55 4.39
C LYS A 47 14.67 -17.12 4.82
N ARG A 48 14.28 -15.89 4.43
CA ARG A 48 12.91 -15.38 4.56
C ARG A 48 12.22 -15.41 3.20
N HIS A 49 10.96 -15.80 3.20
CA HIS A 49 10.08 -15.72 2.03
C HIS A 49 8.85 -14.94 2.46
N SER A 50 8.37 -14.04 1.60
CA SER A 50 7.16 -13.25 1.81
C SER A 50 6.38 -13.18 0.52
N MET A 51 5.07 -13.03 0.65
CA MET A 51 4.17 -12.70 -0.45
C MET A 51 3.57 -11.33 -0.16
N THR A 52 3.47 -10.50 -1.19
CA THR A 52 2.86 -9.18 -1.08
C THR A 52 1.73 -9.11 -2.08
N PHE A 53 0.53 -8.79 -1.58
CA PHE A 53 -0.62 -8.46 -2.40
C PHE A 53 -0.81 -6.95 -2.33
N PHE A 54 -0.93 -6.30 -3.47
CA PHE A 54 -1.17 -4.87 -3.55
C PHE A 54 -2.13 -4.57 -4.69
N SER A 55 -2.89 -3.48 -4.55
CA SER A 55 -3.65 -2.89 -5.64
C SER A 55 -3.07 -1.52 -5.95
N ALA A 56 -2.81 -1.26 -7.23
CA ALA A 56 -2.32 0.04 -7.66
C ALA A 56 -3.43 1.09 -7.56
N SER A 57 -3.10 2.27 -7.02
CA SER A 57 -4.07 3.38 -6.87
C SER A 57 -4.72 3.79 -8.20
N GLY A 58 -3.99 3.62 -9.32
CA GLY A 58 -4.49 3.89 -10.66
C GLY A 58 -5.68 3.02 -11.08
N LEU A 59 -5.80 1.78 -10.57
CA LEU A 59 -6.93 0.91 -10.90
C LEU A 59 -8.23 1.41 -10.29
N PHE A 60 -8.18 1.97 -9.07
CA PHE A 60 -9.35 2.58 -8.43
C PHE A 60 -9.80 3.84 -9.16
N ARG A 61 -8.85 4.70 -9.57
CA ARG A 61 -9.17 5.89 -10.38
C ARG A 61 -9.73 5.51 -11.75
N TRP A 62 -9.14 4.53 -12.42
CA TRP A 62 -9.67 4.02 -13.69
C TRP A 62 -11.10 3.53 -13.56
N ARG A 63 -11.42 2.77 -12.50
CA ARG A 63 -12.79 2.35 -12.20
C ARG A 63 -13.72 3.55 -11.92
N HIS A 64 -13.26 4.52 -11.11
CA HIS A 64 -14.03 5.73 -10.79
C HIS A 64 -14.35 6.54 -12.06
N ASN A 65 -13.39 6.63 -12.98
CA ASN A 65 -13.55 7.34 -14.24
C ASN A 65 -14.39 6.57 -15.28
N ASN A 66 -15.16 5.53 -14.92
CA ASN A 66 -15.85 4.67 -15.88
C ASN A 66 -14.91 4.04 -16.92
N TYR A 67 -13.81 3.47 -16.45
CA TYR A 67 -12.88 2.68 -17.25
C TYR A 67 -12.05 3.49 -18.27
N MET A 68 -11.76 4.75 -17.96
CA MET A 68 -10.88 5.61 -18.76
C MET A 68 -9.69 6.13 -17.96
N SER A 69 -8.64 6.55 -18.67
CA SER A 69 -7.47 7.15 -18.03
C SER A 69 -7.82 8.49 -17.38
N ASP A 70 -7.05 8.91 -16.39
CA ASP A 70 -7.21 10.24 -15.78
C ASP A 70 -7.12 11.35 -16.84
N LYS A 71 -6.25 11.16 -17.85
CA LYS A 71 -6.10 12.10 -18.97
C LYS A 71 -7.38 12.21 -19.79
N ASP A 72 -7.98 11.08 -20.15
CA ASP A 72 -9.18 11.05 -21.00
C ASP A 72 -10.40 11.57 -20.25
N PHE A 73 -10.53 11.22 -18.97
CA PHE A 73 -11.56 11.77 -18.09
C PHE A 73 -11.47 13.29 -18.03
N MET A 74 -10.29 13.83 -17.74
CA MET A 74 -10.09 15.27 -17.59
C MET A 74 -10.34 16.05 -18.89
N ALA A 75 -10.08 15.44 -20.05
CA ALA A 75 -10.34 16.08 -21.34
C ALA A 75 -11.84 16.35 -21.57
N GLY A 76 -12.73 15.46 -21.10
CA GLY A 76 -14.19 15.57 -21.26
C GLY A 76 -14.95 16.12 -20.05
N ALA A 77 -14.34 16.11 -18.86
CA ALA A 77 -15.01 16.46 -17.61
C ALA A 77 -15.38 17.95 -17.51
N SER A 78 -16.62 18.22 -17.11
CA SER A 78 -17.10 19.53 -16.66
C SER A 78 -16.36 20.00 -15.40
N ARG A 79 -16.51 21.29 -15.05
CA ARG A 79 -15.89 21.85 -13.84
C ARG A 79 -16.32 21.11 -12.57
N ALA A 80 -17.60 20.75 -12.47
CA ALA A 80 -18.14 20.04 -11.32
C ALA A 80 -17.56 18.61 -11.21
N GLU A 81 -17.45 17.91 -12.33
CA GLU A 81 -16.85 16.56 -12.37
C GLU A 81 -15.37 16.59 -11.99
N ARG A 82 -14.61 17.59 -12.46
CA ARG A 82 -13.21 17.77 -12.07
C ARG A 82 -13.05 18.01 -10.57
N GLN A 83 -13.91 18.87 -9.99
CA GLN A 83 -13.89 19.11 -8.55
C GLN A 83 -14.22 17.84 -7.76
N SER A 84 -15.25 17.09 -8.16
CA SER A 84 -15.59 15.81 -7.54
C SER A 84 -14.45 14.80 -7.66
N TRP A 85 -13.70 14.83 -8.76
CA TRP A 85 -12.56 13.95 -8.98
C TRP A 85 -11.35 14.29 -8.10
N ASP A 86 -11.05 15.58 -7.92
CA ASP A 86 -10.02 16.05 -6.99
C ASP A 86 -10.37 15.62 -5.56
N GLU A 87 -11.62 15.83 -5.14
CA GLU A 87 -12.12 15.36 -3.83
C GLU A 87 -12.00 13.84 -3.67
N HIS A 88 -12.31 13.06 -4.72
CA HIS A 88 -12.12 11.60 -4.71
C HIS A 88 -10.65 11.22 -4.51
N ARG A 89 -9.73 11.90 -5.20
CA ARG A 89 -8.29 11.62 -5.09
C ARG A 89 -7.72 11.94 -3.73
N ASP A 90 -8.11 13.07 -3.15
CA ASP A 90 -7.67 13.49 -1.82
C ASP A 90 -8.09 12.49 -0.74
N ASN A 91 -9.18 11.76 -0.99
CA ASN A 91 -9.73 10.74 -0.08
C ASN A 91 -9.42 9.29 -0.51
N LEU A 92 -8.61 9.07 -1.54
CA LEU A 92 -8.37 7.72 -2.08
C LEU A 92 -7.67 6.79 -1.06
N TRP A 93 -6.87 7.36 -0.16
CA TRP A 93 -6.25 6.62 0.95
C TRP A 93 -7.29 6.02 1.89
N GLN A 94 -8.42 6.71 2.13
CA GLN A 94 -9.51 6.22 2.95
C GLN A 94 -10.18 5.01 2.29
N THR A 95 -10.40 5.03 0.97
CA THR A 95 -10.87 3.84 0.23
C THR A 95 -9.92 2.64 0.43
N GLY A 96 -8.60 2.89 0.39
CA GLY A 96 -7.61 1.88 0.68
C GLY A 96 -7.73 1.32 2.09
N LEU A 97 -7.87 2.18 3.10
CA LEU A 97 -8.06 1.76 4.50
C LEU A 97 -9.38 1.03 4.74
N ASP A 98 -10.49 1.49 4.14
CA ASP A 98 -11.81 0.87 4.30
C ASP A 98 -11.83 -0.55 3.72
N LEU A 99 -11.11 -0.80 2.62
CA LEU A 99 -10.91 -2.15 2.08
C LEU A 99 -10.10 -3.03 3.04
N LEU A 100 -9.17 -2.45 3.80
CA LEU A 100 -8.35 -3.17 4.77
C LEU A 100 -9.09 -3.43 6.09
N SER A 101 -9.98 -2.52 6.51
CA SER A 101 -10.71 -2.62 7.79
C SER A 101 -11.94 -3.51 7.72
N ASN A 102 -12.43 -3.85 6.52
CA ASN A 102 -13.60 -4.70 6.31
C ASN A 102 -13.25 -6.12 5.83
N MET A 103 -11.99 -6.54 5.98
CA MET A 103 -11.54 -7.92 5.79
C MET A 103 -11.70 -8.79 7.03
#